data_AF-D2S885-F1
#
_entry.id   AF-D2S885-F1
#
_cell.length_a   1.000
_cell.length_b   1.000
_cell.length_c   1.000
_cell.angle_alpha   90.00
_cell.angle_beta   90.00
_cell.angle_gamma   90.00
#
_symmetry.space_group_name_H-M   'P 1'
#
loop_
_entity.id
_entity.type
_entity.pdbx_description
1 polymer ?
#
loop_
_entity_poly.entity_id
_entity_poly.type
_entity_poly.pdbx_seq_one_letter_code
_entity_poly.pdbx_strand_id
1 'polypeptide(L)' 'MVQLTDADLAALQAQARAEHRPAEDVAADAVREYTARSAQRVRVQAATERVVQRYAEALRELAGR' A
#
# COMPACT_ATOMS: atom_id res chain seq x y z
N MET A 1 -10.34 -3.22 -18.18
CA MET A 1 -11.57 -3.10 -17.37
C MET A 1 -11.39 -4.02 -16.18
N VAL A 2 -11.44 -3.52 -14.95
CA VAL A 2 -11.38 -4.39 -13.76
C VAL A 2 -12.73 -5.10 -13.66
N GLN A 3 -12.72 -6.42 -13.57
CA GLN A 3 -13.93 -7.22 -13.34
C GLN A 3 -14.03 -7.45 -11.84
N LEU A 4 -15.11 -6.96 -11.23
CA LEU A 4 -15.41 -7.22 -9.83
C LEU A 4 -16.20 -8.52 -9.73
N THR A 5 -15.90 -9.33 -8.72
CA THR A 5 -16.76 -10.46 -8.38
C THR A 5 -18.06 -9.94 -7.75
N ASP A 6 -19.11 -10.77 -7.73
CA ASP A 6 -20.36 -10.41 -7.06
C ASP A 6 -20.15 -10.09 -5.58
N ALA A 7 -19.19 -10.76 -4.94
CA ALA A 7 -18.82 -10.51 -3.54
C ALA A 7 -18.17 -9.14 -3.36
N ASP A 8 -17.25 -8.74 -4.26
CA ASP A 8 -16.62 -7.43 -4.24
C ASP A 8 -17.65 -6.31 -4.47
N LEU A 9 -18.58 -6.53 -5.40
CA LEU A 9 -19.66 -5.58 -5.67
C LEU A 9 -20.60 -5.44 -4.48
N ALA A 10 -20.96 -6.54 -3.82
CA ALA A 10 -21.81 -6.52 -2.63
C ALA A 10 -21.13 -5.79 -1.47
N ALA A 11 -19.84 -6.02 -1.25
CA ALA A 11 -19.06 -5.31 -0.22
C ALA A 11 -18.99 -3.81 -0.52
N LEU A 12 -18.71 -3.43 -1.77
CA LEU A 12 -18.67 -2.04 -2.20
C LEU A 12 -20.03 -1.35 -2.01
N GLN A 13 -21.13 -2.00 -2.39
CA GLN A 13 -22.47 -1.46 -2.19
C GLN A 13 -22.83 -1.31 -0.71
N ALA A 14 -22.45 -2.26 0.13
CA ALA A 14 -22.68 -2.16 1.58
C ALA A 14 -21.94 -0.96 2.18
N GLN A 15 -20.69 -0.75 1.78
CA GLN A 15 -19.90 0.39 2.22
C GLN A 15 -20.46 1.71 1.68
N ALA A 16 -20.84 1.77 0.42
CA ALA A 16 -21.47 2.96 -0.20
C ALA A 16 -22.77 3.36 0.53
N ARG A 17 -23.59 2.39 0.91
CA ARG A 17 -24.80 2.64 1.73
C ARG A 17 -24.45 3.16 3.12
N ALA A 18 -23.43 2.60 3.77
CA ALA A 18 -22.99 3.04 5.09
C ALA A 18 -22.40 4.47 5.08
N GLU A 19 -21.73 4.84 3.99
CA GLU A 19 -21.15 6.18 3.81
C GLU A 19 -22.12 7.20 3.20
N HIS A 20 -23.33 6.77 2.79
CA HIS A 20 -24.30 7.60 2.05
C HIS A 20 -23.73 8.23 0.77
N ARG A 21 -22.94 7.45 0.02
CA ARG A 21 -22.23 7.91 -1.19
C ARG A 21 -22.45 6.97 -2.37
N PRO A 22 -22.22 7.42 -3.61
CA PRO A 22 -22.22 6.55 -4.78
C PRO A 22 -21.13 5.47 -4.68
N ALA A 23 -21.42 4.27 -5.16
CA ALA A 23 -20.48 3.14 -5.08
C ALA A 23 -19.22 3.37 -5.93
N GLU A 24 -19.35 4.09 -7.04
CA GLU A 24 -18.24 4.50 -7.90
C GLU A 24 -17.24 5.42 -7.19
N ASP A 25 -17.73 6.34 -6.34
CA ASP A 25 -16.88 7.26 -5.59
C ASP A 25 -16.11 6.52 -4.50
N VAL A 26 -16.78 5.62 -3.78
CA VAL A 26 -16.16 4.75 -2.78
C VAL A 26 -15.10 3.86 -3.42
N ALA A 27 -15.38 3.28 -4.60
CA ALA A 27 -14.40 2.48 -5.32
C ALA A 27 -13.19 3.30 -5.74
N ALA A 28 -13.42 4.51 -6.28
CA ALA A 28 -12.35 5.39 -6.70
C ALA A 28 -11.46 5.82 -5.53
N ASP A 29 -12.05 6.12 -4.37
CA ASP A 29 -11.30 6.41 -3.15
C ASP A 29 -10.53 5.21 -2.62
N ALA A 30 -11.15 4.02 -2.59
CA ALA A 30 -10.50 2.81 -2.13
C ALA A 30 -9.26 2.48 -2.98
N VAL A 31 -9.35 2.65 -4.31
CA VAL A 31 -8.21 2.49 -5.22
C VAL A 31 -7.13 3.53 -4.91
N ARG A 32 -7.49 4.81 -4.77
CA ARG A 32 -6.53 5.88 -4.44
C ARG A 32 -5.80 5.60 -3.13
N GLU A 33 -6.52 5.22 -2.09
CA GLU A 33 -5.96 4.92 -0.78
C GLU A 33 -5.04 3.70 -0.83
N TYR A 34 -5.47 2.63 -1.50
CA TYR A 34 -4.63 1.44 -1.69
C TYR A 34 -3.33 1.80 -2.43
N THR A 35 -3.41 2.53 -3.54
CA THR A 35 -2.23 2.93 -4.31
C THR A 35 -1.30 3.83 -3.49
N ALA A 36 -1.84 4.80 -2.75
CA ALA A 36 -1.06 5.68 -1.89
C ALA A 36 -0.35 4.90 -0.77
N ARG A 37 -1.07 4.00 -0.08
CA ARG A 37 -0.49 3.13 0.96
C ARG A 37 0.58 2.20 0.38
N SER A 38 0.33 1.60 -0.78
CA SER A 38 1.27 0.72 -1.46
C SER A 38 2.55 1.47 -1.84
N ALA A 39 2.42 2.65 -2.45
CA ALA A 39 3.56 3.50 -2.81
C ALA A 39 4.38 3.90 -1.56
N GLN A 40 3.71 4.22 -0.45
CA GLN A 40 4.41 4.51 0.80
C GLN A 40 5.20 3.31 1.31
N ARG A 41 4.61 2.10 1.30
CA ARG A 41 5.30 0.87 1.73
C ARG A 41 6.55 0.60 0.89
N VAL A 42 6.46 0.76 -0.43
CA VAL A 42 7.61 0.61 -1.34
C VAL A 42 8.72 1.60 -0.99
N ARG A 43 8.38 2.88 -0.75
CA ARG A 43 9.36 3.90 -0.37
C ARG A 43 10.05 3.57 0.96
N VAL A 44 9.28 3.16 1.96
CA VAL A 44 9.80 2.78 3.28
C VAL A 44 10.73 1.57 3.14
N GLN A 45 10.31 0.54 2.42
CA GLN A 45 11.13 -0.65 2.19
C GLN A 45 12.47 -0.28 1.53
N ALA A 46 12.45 0.52 0.45
CA ALA A 46 13.66 0.95 -0.23
C ALA A 46 14.58 1.83 0.64
N ALA A 47 14.02 2.61 1.57
CA ALA A 47 14.81 3.36 2.55
C ALA A 47 15.46 2.42 3.58
N THR A 48 14.67 1.48 4.12
CA THR A 48 15.16 0.48 5.09
C THR A 48 16.27 -0.38 4.49
N GLU A 49 16.11 -0.86 3.26
CA GLU A 49 17.14 -1.65 2.57
C GLU A 49 18.46 -0.88 2.46
N ARG A 50 18.42 0.41 2.09
CA ARG A 50 19.61 1.27 2.02
C ARG A 50 20.29 1.42 3.38
N VAL A 51 19.51 1.64 4.44
CA VAL A 51 20.03 1.79 5.80
C VAL A 51 20.68 0.49 6.28
N VAL A 52 20.00 -0.64 6.08
CA VAL A 52 20.52 -1.97 6.45
C VAL A 52 21.83 -2.27 5.71
N GLN A 53 21.91 -2.00 4.41
CA GLN A 53 23.14 -2.20 3.64
C GLN A 53 24.28 -1.33 4.17
N ARG A 54 24.02 -0.04 4.44
CA ARG A 54 25.03 0.87 4.97
C ARG A 54 25.56 0.43 6.34
N TYR A 55 24.68 -0.04 7.23
CA TYR A 55 25.12 -0.57 8.52
C TYR A 55 25.88 -1.88 8.38
N ALA A 56 25.48 -2.77 7.46
CA ALA A 56 26.21 -4.00 7.18
C ALA A 56 27.63 -3.70 6.66
N GLU A 57 27.80 -2.69 5.81
CA GLU A 57 29.11 -2.21 5.36
C GLU A 57 29.95 -1.68 6.53
N ALA A 58 29.38 -0.80 7.38
CA ALA A 58 30.09 -0.25 8.52
C ALA A 58 30.53 -1.32 9.52
N LEU A 59 29.71 -2.35 9.75
CA LEU A 59 30.06 -3.49 10.59
C LEU A 59 31.19 -4.33 9.98
N ARG A 60 31.20 -4.53 8.66
CA ARG A 60 32.31 -5.19 7.96
C ARG A 60 33.60 -4.40 8.05
N GLU A 61 33.54 -3.08 7.88
CA GLU A 61 34.69 -2.19 8.05
C GLU A 61 35.24 -2.22 9.47
N LEU A 62 34.37 -2.27 10.49
CA LEU A 62 34.77 -2.36 11.89
C LEU A 62 35.42 -3.72 12.20
N ALA A 63 34.85 -4.82 11.70
CA ALA A 63 35.36 -6.17 11.95
C ALA A 63 36.68 -6.48 11.22
N GLY A 64 36.98 -5.73 10.15
CA GLY A 64 38.24 -5.84 9.40
C GLY A 64 39.40 -5.00 9.97
N ARG A 65 39.17 -4.27 11.08
CA ARG A 65 40.19 -3.54 11.84
C ARG A 65 40.57 -4.32 13.09
#